data_AF-X5E254-F1
#
_entry.id   AF-X5E254-F1
#
_cell.length_a   1.000
_cell.length_b   1.000
_cell.length_c   1.000
_cell.angle_alpha   90.00
_cell.angle_beta   90.00
_cell.angle_gamma   90.00
#
_symmetry.space_group_name_H-M   'P 1'
#
loop_
_entity.id
_entity.type
_entity.pdbx_description
1 polymer ?
#
loop_
_entity_poly.entity_id
_entity_poly.type
_entity_poly.pdbx_seq_one_letter_code
_entity_poly.pdbx_strand_id
1 'polypeptide(L)'
;MGNMVTQVLIPIIAAFIGAMSAFWYQKRLEKRRDKKSVIYTLMMYRNAGANEIEWINALNVIDVVFNKDKKVRELYRTFISQCEPDLFKNGQWRETFYELVEEMGKCSGYRKLSKSEIRSFYAPESLNIHYRHMIDGRVQIPPTPESLGVYKDDDSSSASPDSQPQHLDKNQSDEKN
;
A
#
# COMPACT_ATOMS: atom_id res chain seq x y z
N MET A 1 -11.50 -57.30 29.44
CA MET A 1 -12.28 -56.12 29.01
C MET A 1 -11.47 -54.81 28.98
N GLY A 2 -10.29 -54.70 29.63
CA GLY A 2 -9.51 -53.45 29.69
C GLY A 2 -8.90 -52.95 28.37
N ASN A 3 -8.60 -53.83 27.40
CA ASN A 3 -7.92 -53.44 26.16
C ASN A 3 -8.85 -52.74 25.16
N MET A 4 -10.10 -53.21 25.01
CA MET A 4 -11.07 -52.60 24.08
C MET A 4 -11.52 -51.21 24.54
N VAL A 5 -11.75 -51.03 25.85
CA VAL A 5 -12.12 -49.72 26.42
C VAL A 5 -11.02 -48.71 26.17
N THR A 6 -9.75 -49.10 26.36
CA THR A 6 -8.59 -48.22 26.15
C THR A 6 -8.44 -47.81 24.68
N GLN A 7 -8.64 -48.74 23.74
CA GLN A 7 -8.53 -48.48 22.30
C GLN A 7 -9.56 -47.48 21.78
N VAL A 8 -10.74 -47.41 22.41
CA VAL A 8 -11.80 -46.44 22.06
C VAL A 8 -11.61 -45.12 22.83
N LEU A 9 -11.16 -45.18 24.08
CA LEU A 9 -11.04 -44.01 24.93
C LEU A 9 -9.93 -43.04 24.47
N ILE A 10 -8.78 -43.57 24.03
CA ILE A 10 -7.64 -42.77 23.57
C ILE A 10 -8.01 -41.83 22.40
N PRO A 11 -8.60 -42.31 21.28
CA PRO A 11 -8.95 -41.43 20.16
C PRO A 11 -10.02 -40.39 20.53
N ILE A 12 -10.94 -40.70 21.45
CA ILE A 12 -11.96 -39.76 21.91
C ILE A 12 -11.31 -38.59 22.68
N ILE A 13 -10.42 -38.89 23.62
CA ILE A 13 -9.70 -37.87 24.39
C ILE A 13 -8.82 -37.02 23.46
N ALA A 14 -8.12 -37.65 22.51
CA ALA A 14 -7.29 -36.94 21.53
C ALA A 14 -8.13 -35.99 20.65
N ALA A 15 -9.28 -36.45 20.15
CA ALA A 15 -10.20 -35.64 19.36
C ALA A 15 -10.73 -34.45 20.16
N PHE A 16 -11.07 -34.65 21.44
CA PHE A 16 -11.55 -33.59 22.32
C PHE A 16 -10.49 -32.50 22.56
N ILE A 17 -9.25 -32.90 22.88
CA ILE A 17 -8.13 -31.97 23.07
C ILE A 17 -7.83 -31.21 21.76
N GLY A 18 -7.86 -31.90 20.63
CA GLY A 18 -7.68 -31.30 19.30
C GLY A 18 -8.76 -30.24 19.01
N ALA A 19 -10.03 -30.57 19.23
CA ALA A 19 -11.15 -29.65 19.03
C ALA A 19 -11.06 -28.42 19.93
N MET A 20 -10.74 -28.60 21.22
CA MET A 20 -10.56 -27.48 22.15
C MET A 20 -9.42 -26.56 21.71
N SER A 21 -8.28 -27.12 21.34
CA SER A 21 -7.11 -26.35 20.90
C SER A 21 -7.41 -25.56 19.62
N ALA A 22 -8.09 -26.19 18.65
CA ALA A 22 -8.52 -25.54 17.41
C ALA A 22 -9.46 -24.37 17.69
N PHE A 23 -10.46 -24.56 18.56
CA PHE A 23 -11.41 -23.52 18.93
C PHE A 23 -10.72 -22.30 19.57
N TRP A 24 -9.78 -22.52 20.49
CA TRP A 24 -8.99 -21.44 21.09
C TRP A 24 -8.14 -20.70 20.06
N TYR A 25 -7.53 -21.43 19.12
CA TYR A 25 -6.74 -20.83 18.05
C TYR A 25 -7.59 -19.99 17.10
N GLN A 26 -8.76 -20.48 16.69
CA GLN A 26 -9.72 -19.76 15.85
C GLN A 26 -10.15 -18.44 16.50
N LYS A 27 -10.57 -18.47 17.77
CA LYS A 27 -10.92 -17.24 18.52
C LYS A 27 -9.77 -16.22 18.57
N ARG A 28 -8.54 -16.70 18.65
CA ARG A 28 -7.35 -15.84 18.64
C ARG A 28 -7.10 -15.25 17.25
N LEU A 29 -7.33 -16.03 16.19
CA LEU A 29 -7.21 -15.57 14.81
C LEU A 29 -8.28 -14.54 14.44
N GLU A 30 -9.53 -14.75 14.82
CA GLU A 30 -10.63 -13.81 14.60
C GLU A 30 -10.32 -12.44 15.21
N LYS A 31 -9.94 -12.40 16.50
CA LYS A 31 -9.55 -11.15 17.16
C LYS A 31 -8.36 -10.46 16.48
N ARG A 32 -7.40 -11.24 15.97
CA ARG A 32 -6.28 -10.69 15.20
C ARG A 32 -6.75 -10.13 13.86
N ARG A 33 -7.72 -10.77 13.21
CA ARG A 33 -8.32 -10.29 11.96
C ARG A 33 -9.02 -8.95 12.17
N ASP A 34 -9.81 -8.80 13.23
CA ASP A 34 -10.53 -7.56 13.53
C ASP A 34 -9.54 -6.40 13.73
N LYS A 35 -8.51 -6.63 14.55
CA LYS A 35 -7.43 -5.63 14.76
C LYS A 35 -6.73 -5.24 13.46
N LYS A 36 -6.42 -6.22 12.61
CA LYS A 36 -5.81 -5.98 11.30
C LYS A 36 -6.70 -5.17 10.39
N SER A 37 -8.00 -5.45 10.37
CA SER A 37 -8.96 -4.70 9.56
C SER A 37 -8.92 -3.21 9.89
N VAL A 38 -8.94 -2.85 11.18
CA VAL A 38 -8.83 -1.45 11.61
C VAL A 38 -7.51 -0.83 11.13
N ILE A 39 -6.38 -1.51 11.33
CA ILE A 39 -5.06 -1.01 10.91
C ILE A 39 -5.02 -0.79 9.39
N TYR A 40 -5.54 -1.72 8.60
CA TYR A 40 -5.54 -1.62 7.15
C TYR A 40 -6.35 -0.42 6.66
N THR A 41 -7.56 -0.23 7.20
CA THR A 41 -8.41 0.92 6.86
C THR A 41 -7.73 2.24 7.21
N LEU A 42 -7.15 2.34 8.42
CA LEU A 42 -6.41 3.54 8.82
C LEU A 42 -5.21 3.83 7.91
N MET A 43 -4.47 2.81 7.50
CA MET A 43 -3.31 2.93 6.63
C MET A 43 -3.67 3.26 5.18
N MET A 44 -4.78 2.72 4.68
CA MET A 44 -5.27 2.95 3.33
C MET A 44 -5.71 4.41 3.15
N TYR A 45 -6.46 4.94 4.12
CA TYR A 45 -7.04 6.27 4.03
C TYR A 45 -6.27 7.34 4.82
N ARG A 46 -5.06 7.07 5.33
CA ARG A 46 -4.29 8.03 6.15
C ARG A 46 -4.03 9.39 5.49
N ASN A 47 -4.05 9.47 4.16
CA ASN A 47 -3.88 10.74 3.42
C ASN A 47 -5.20 11.51 3.28
N ALA A 48 -6.30 10.81 3.01
CA ALA A 48 -7.63 11.42 2.86
C ALA A 48 -8.26 11.73 4.23
N GLY A 49 -7.96 10.92 5.24
CA GLY A 49 -8.30 11.13 6.63
C GLY A 49 -9.80 11.26 6.87
N ALA A 50 -10.20 12.38 7.48
CA ALA A 50 -11.59 12.68 7.83
C ALA A 50 -12.53 12.86 6.61
N ASN A 51 -12.01 12.88 5.38
CA ASN A 51 -12.84 12.89 4.18
C ASN A 51 -13.42 11.50 3.85
N GLU A 52 -12.94 10.44 4.50
CA GLU A 52 -13.34 9.05 4.23
C GLU A 52 -14.10 8.46 5.43
N ILE A 53 -15.31 7.98 5.18
CA ILE A 53 -16.19 7.44 6.23
C ILE A 53 -15.59 6.16 6.85
N GLU A 54 -14.93 5.34 6.04
CA GLU A 54 -14.27 4.12 6.47
C GLU A 54 -13.17 4.42 7.48
N TRP A 55 -12.43 5.52 7.28
CA TRP A 55 -11.38 5.94 8.20
C TRP A 55 -11.97 6.38 9.55
N ILE A 56 -13.06 7.16 9.53
CA ILE A 56 -13.79 7.57 10.74
C ILE A 56 -14.35 6.34 11.48
N ASN A 57 -14.98 5.42 10.76
CA ASN A 57 -15.51 4.18 11.32
C ASN A 57 -14.40 3.33 11.96
N ALA A 58 -13.26 3.21 11.30
CA ALA A 58 -12.10 2.51 11.85
C ALA A 58 -11.60 3.14 13.15
N LEU A 59 -11.55 4.47 13.25
CA LEU A 59 -11.21 5.16 14.50
C LEU A 59 -12.23 4.87 15.62
N ASN A 60 -13.52 4.94 15.32
CA ASN A 60 -14.59 4.80 16.31
C ASN A 60 -14.65 3.40 16.95
N VAL A 61 -14.17 2.37 16.25
CA VAL A 61 -14.15 1.00 16.79
C VAL A 61 -12.87 0.65 17.56
N ILE A 62 -11.88 1.56 17.64
CA ILE A 62 -10.58 1.28 18.31
C ILE A 62 -10.79 0.84 19.77
N ASP A 63 -11.59 1.58 20.55
CA ASP A 63 -11.82 1.25 21.97
C ASP A 63 -12.47 -0.14 22.15
N VAL A 64 -13.25 -0.61 21.16
CA VAL A 64 -13.89 -1.94 21.18
C VAL A 64 -12.90 -3.02 20.77
N VAL A 65 -12.21 -2.87 19.65
CA VAL A 65 -11.31 -3.88 19.07
C VAL A 65 -10.01 -4.02 19.90
N PHE A 66 -9.51 -2.92 20.44
CA PHE A 66 -8.30 -2.85 21.26
C PHE A 66 -8.62 -2.68 22.76
N ASN A 67 -9.80 -3.12 23.21
CA ASN A 67 -10.25 -2.95 24.61
C ASN A 67 -9.23 -3.45 25.67
N LYS A 68 -8.46 -4.49 25.35
CA LYS A 68 -7.44 -5.09 26.24
C LYS A 68 -6.07 -4.43 26.14
N ASP A 69 -5.83 -3.60 25.12
CA ASP A 69 -4.54 -3.00 24.82
C ASP A 69 -4.47 -1.57 25.38
N LYS A 70 -4.14 -1.44 26.67
CA LYS A 70 -4.18 -0.15 27.39
C LYS A 70 -3.41 0.97 26.68
N LYS A 71 -2.18 0.69 26.25
CA LYS A 71 -1.33 1.67 25.55
C LYS A 71 -1.96 2.19 24.25
N VAL A 72 -2.62 1.32 23.49
CA VAL A 72 -3.35 1.72 22.27
C VAL A 72 -4.49 2.68 22.62
N ARG A 73 -5.24 2.37 23.69
CA ARG A 73 -6.36 3.22 24.13
C ARG A 73 -5.90 4.56 24.68
N GLU A 74 -4.78 4.60 25.38
CA GLU A 74 -4.15 5.85 25.85
C GLU A 74 -3.71 6.72 24.67
N LEU A 75 -2.97 6.15 23.71
CA LEU A 75 -2.57 6.86 22.49
C LEU A 75 -3.76 7.34 21.67
N TYR A 76 -4.83 6.54 21.58
CA TYR A 76 -6.05 6.92 20.89
C TYR A 76 -6.73 8.12 21.55
N ARG A 77 -6.83 8.15 22.89
CA ARG A 77 -7.39 9.29 23.62
C ARG A 77 -6.55 10.55 23.43
N THR A 78 -5.23 10.42 23.49
CA THR A 78 -4.31 11.53 23.22
C THR A 78 -4.42 12.04 21.78
N PHE A 79 -4.57 11.13 20.82
CA PHE A 79 -4.79 11.50 19.42
C PHE A 79 -6.07 12.31 19.26
N ILE A 80 -7.20 11.84 19.82
CA ILE A 80 -8.49 12.53 19.74
C ILE A 80 -8.43 13.91 20.43
N SER A 81 -7.79 14.02 21.60
CA SER A 81 -7.65 15.33 22.28
C SER A 81 -6.79 16.31 21.48
N GLN A 82 -5.73 15.84 20.83
CA GLN A 82 -4.90 16.68 19.95
C GLN A 82 -5.60 17.06 18.64
N CYS A 83 -6.68 16.38 18.27
CA CYS A 83 -7.53 16.75 17.14
C CYS A 83 -8.55 17.85 17.48
N GLU A 84 -8.66 18.28 18.73
CA GLU A 84 -9.49 19.43 19.12
C GLU A 84 -8.96 20.73 18.48
N PRO A 85 -9.84 21.69 18.10
CA PRO A 85 -9.45 22.86 17.30
C PRO A 85 -8.28 23.69 17.86
N ASP A 86 -8.17 23.78 19.18
CA ASP A 86 -7.13 24.56 19.87
C ASP A 86 -5.76 23.89 19.79
N LEU A 87 -5.73 22.56 19.89
CA LEU A 87 -4.51 21.76 19.88
C LEU A 87 -4.10 21.34 18.47
N PHE A 88 -5.04 21.19 17.54
CA PHE A 88 -4.77 20.70 16.18
C PHE A 88 -3.69 21.49 15.44
N LYS A 89 -3.60 22.80 15.71
CA LYS A 89 -2.63 23.72 15.09
C LYS A 89 -1.17 23.36 15.38
N ASN A 90 -0.89 22.68 16.50
CA ASN A 90 0.47 22.31 16.87
C ASN A 90 1.01 21.10 16.07
N GLY A 91 0.14 20.38 15.35
CA GLY A 91 0.51 19.25 14.49
C GLY A 91 0.95 17.97 15.23
N GLN A 92 0.93 17.94 16.56
CA GLN A 92 1.35 16.78 17.38
C GLN A 92 0.51 15.54 17.10
N TRP A 93 -0.77 15.73 16.73
CA TRP A 93 -1.69 14.65 16.37
C TRP A 93 -1.12 13.68 15.33
N ARG A 94 -0.28 14.15 14.39
CA ARG A 94 0.32 13.27 13.38
C ARG A 94 1.28 12.27 13.98
N GLU A 95 2.14 12.74 14.88
CA GLU A 95 3.13 11.86 15.51
C GLU A 95 2.44 10.88 16.47
N THR A 96 1.45 11.35 17.23
CA THR A 96 0.63 10.47 18.07
C THR A 96 -0.18 9.47 17.25
N PHE A 97 -0.67 9.83 16.05
CA PHE A 97 -1.28 8.88 15.12
C PHE A 97 -0.31 7.78 14.67
N TYR A 98 0.93 8.13 14.33
CA TYR A 98 1.95 7.15 13.95
C TYR A 98 2.30 6.21 15.12
N GLU A 99 2.42 6.73 16.32
CA GLU A 99 2.61 5.93 17.54
C GLU A 99 1.44 5.00 17.81
N LEU A 100 0.21 5.50 17.66
CA LEU A 100 -1.01 4.72 17.80
C LEU A 100 -1.02 3.52 16.84
N VAL A 101 -0.81 3.75 15.55
CA VAL A 101 -0.83 2.70 14.53
C VAL A 101 0.33 1.72 14.71
N GLU A 102 1.52 2.19 15.11
CA GLU A 102 2.66 1.33 15.43
C GLU A 102 2.33 0.37 16.60
N GLU A 103 1.77 0.89 17.69
CA GLU A 103 1.38 0.09 18.85
C GLU A 103 0.23 -0.88 18.52
N MET A 104 -0.76 -0.45 17.73
CA MET A 104 -1.79 -1.35 17.18
C MET A 104 -1.15 -2.49 16.38
N GLY A 105 -0.13 -2.18 15.59
CA GLY A 105 0.68 -3.13 14.85
C GLY A 105 1.31 -4.20 15.74
N LYS A 106 2.02 -3.76 16.79
CA LYS A 106 2.66 -4.64 17.79
C LYS A 106 1.64 -5.57 18.44
N CYS A 107 0.50 -5.03 18.88
CA CYS A 107 -0.61 -5.79 19.48
C CYS A 107 -1.26 -6.81 18.53
N SER A 108 -1.13 -6.60 17.22
CA SER A 108 -1.73 -7.44 16.16
C SER A 108 -0.76 -8.47 15.56
N GLY A 109 0.50 -8.44 15.99
CA GLY A 109 1.55 -9.36 15.54
C GLY A 109 2.44 -8.81 14.42
N TYR A 110 2.32 -7.54 14.04
CA TYR A 110 3.27 -6.88 13.13
C TYR A 110 4.50 -6.43 13.93
N ARG A 111 5.62 -7.12 13.73
CA ARG A 111 6.87 -6.85 14.46
C ARG A 111 7.74 -5.77 13.80
N LYS A 112 7.54 -5.55 12.50
CA LYS A 112 8.36 -4.65 11.66
C LYS A 112 7.62 -3.40 11.20
N LEU A 113 6.33 -3.26 11.56
CA LEU A 113 5.59 -2.04 11.25
C LEU A 113 6.08 -0.95 12.21
N SER A 114 6.86 0.00 11.69
CA SER A 114 7.42 1.12 12.44
C SER A 114 6.78 2.44 12.02
N LYS A 115 6.96 3.48 12.84
CA LYS A 115 6.56 4.85 12.47
C LYS A 115 7.11 5.32 11.12
N SER A 116 8.33 4.91 10.75
CA SER A 116 8.92 5.28 9.44
C SER A 116 8.15 4.68 8.27
N GLU A 117 7.74 3.41 8.36
CA GLU A 117 6.90 2.74 7.36
C GLU A 117 5.48 3.33 7.31
N ILE A 118 4.96 3.76 8.46
CA ILE A 118 3.66 4.43 8.55
C ILE A 118 3.73 5.86 7.99
N ARG A 119 4.89 6.51 8.03
CA ARG A 119 5.08 7.83 7.44
C ARG A 119 5.35 7.75 5.94
N SER A 120 6.09 6.74 5.51
CA SER A 120 6.42 6.50 4.10
C SER A 120 5.21 5.91 3.38
N PHE A 121 4.34 6.78 2.86
CA PHE A 121 3.19 6.37 2.05
C PHE A 121 3.35 6.82 0.61
N TYR A 122 2.79 6.01 -0.30
CA TYR A 122 2.76 6.37 -1.71
C TYR A 122 1.81 7.56 -1.90
N ALA A 123 2.38 8.72 -2.17
CA ALA A 123 1.68 9.90 -2.68
C ALA A 123 1.99 9.99 -4.17
N PRO A 124 1.00 9.85 -5.06
CA PRO A 124 1.22 9.81 -6.51
C PRO A 124 1.53 11.20 -7.08
N GLU A 125 2.39 12.02 -6.50
CA GLU A 125 2.62 13.39 -7.00
C GLU A 125 3.19 13.36 -8.42
N SER A 126 4.27 12.61 -8.64
CA SER A 126 4.85 12.43 -9.98
C SER A 126 3.91 11.72 -10.95
N LEU A 127 3.08 10.82 -10.44
CA LEU A 127 2.13 10.08 -11.25
C LEU A 127 0.92 10.96 -11.64
N ASN A 128 0.49 11.83 -10.73
CA ASN A 128 -0.49 12.88 -10.97
C ASN A 128 0.07 13.83 -12.02
N ILE A 129 1.32 14.30 -11.93
CA ILE A 129 1.95 15.11 -12.99
C ILE A 129 1.96 14.36 -14.34
N HIS A 130 2.42 13.10 -14.36
CA HIS A 130 2.48 12.29 -15.59
C HIS A 130 1.10 12.10 -16.26
N TYR A 131 0.09 11.69 -15.48
CA TYR A 131 -1.27 11.53 -16.01
C TYR A 131 -1.99 12.86 -16.22
N ARG A 132 -1.67 13.91 -15.46
CA ARG A 132 -2.21 15.26 -15.67
C ARG A 132 -1.86 15.75 -17.06
N HIS A 133 -0.60 15.62 -17.47
CA HIS A 133 -0.19 15.96 -18.83
C HIS A 133 -0.89 15.10 -19.89
N MET A 134 -1.21 13.84 -19.57
CA MET A 134 -2.00 13.00 -20.49
C MET A 134 -3.48 13.36 -20.50
N ILE A 135 -4.09 13.77 -19.40
CA ILE A 135 -5.50 14.17 -19.30
C ILE A 135 -5.71 15.57 -19.90
N ASP A 136 -4.84 16.53 -19.57
CA ASP A 136 -4.81 17.86 -20.18
C ASP A 136 -4.45 17.77 -21.68
N GLY A 137 -3.72 16.72 -22.07
CA GLY A 137 -3.43 16.38 -23.47
C GLY A 137 -4.55 15.63 -24.21
N ARG A 138 -5.60 15.12 -23.54
CA ARG A 138 -6.74 14.40 -24.17
C ARG A 138 -7.84 15.31 -24.74
N VAL A 139 -7.55 16.60 -24.93
CA VAL A 139 -8.21 17.41 -25.97
C VAL A 139 -7.56 17.19 -27.35
N GLN A 140 -6.53 16.33 -27.48
CA GLN A 140 -6.05 15.88 -28.80
C GLN A 140 -5.95 14.34 -28.90
N ILE A 141 -6.30 13.87 -30.09
CA ILE A 141 -6.56 12.51 -30.57
C ILE A 141 -5.35 11.58 -30.31
N PRO A 142 -5.54 10.26 -30.07
CA PRO A 142 -4.47 9.32 -29.71
C PRO A 142 -3.27 9.33 -30.68
N PRO A 143 -2.04 9.14 -30.17
CA PRO A 143 -0.86 9.07 -31.01
C PRO A 143 -0.88 7.80 -31.88
N THR A 144 -0.81 8.00 -33.20
CA THR A 144 -0.52 6.98 -34.21
C THR A 144 0.80 6.26 -33.88
N PRO A 145 0.98 4.97 -34.24
CA PRO A 145 2.17 4.16 -33.88
C PRO A 145 3.55 4.76 -34.24
N GLU A 146 3.57 5.83 -35.02
CA GLU A 146 4.76 6.57 -35.47
C GLU A 146 5.45 7.38 -34.34
N SER A 147 4.78 7.66 -33.22
CA SER A 147 5.39 8.41 -32.10
C SER A 147 6.05 7.52 -31.04
N LEU A 148 5.93 6.19 -31.15
CA LEU A 148 6.69 5.26 -30.30
C LEU A 148 8.04 5.06 -30.98
N GLY A 149 8.96 6.01 -30.75
CA GLY A 149 10.37 5.86 -31.07
C GLY A 149 10.89 4.56 -30.48
N VAL A 150 10.93 3.55 -31.34
CA VAL A 150 11.43 2.20 -31.07
C VAL A 150 12.86 2.33 -30.54
N TYR A 151 13.13 1.57 -29.47
CA TYR A 151 14.45 1.37 -28.88
C TYR A 151 15.55 1.32 -29.97
N LYS A 152 16.55 2.19 -29.86
CA LYS A 152 17.83 1.98 -30.54
C LYS A 152 18.51 0.83 -29.83
N ASP A 153 18.36 -0.37 -30.39
CA ASP A 153 19.30 -1.45 -30.17
C ASP A 153 20.42 -1.29 -31.21
N ASP A 154 21.58 -0.82 -30.73
CA ASP A 154 22.85 -1.03 -31.42
C ASP A 154 23.13 -2.54 -31.37
N ASP A 155 23.09 -3.24 -32.50
CA ASP A 155 24.27 -3.93 -33.07
C ASP A 155 23.89 -4.81 -34.28
N SER A 156 24.82 -4.85 -35.23
CA SER A 156 25.10 -5.95 -36.16
C SER A 156 24.16 -6.30 -37.35
N SER A 157 24.75 -6.10 -38.54
CA SER A 157 24.81 -7.06 -39.66
C SER A 157 23.93 -6.83 -40.91
N SER A 158 24.63 -6.33 -41.93
CA SER A 158 24.62 -6.80 -43.33
C SER A 158 23.32 -6.78 -44.14
N ALA A 159 23.22 -5.88 -45.12
CA ALA A 159 23.44 -6.19 -46.55
C ALA A 159 22.82 -5.11 -47.47
N SER A 160 23.67 -4.45 -48.26
CA SER A 160 23.32 -3.86 -49.58
C SER A 160 23.00 -4.99 -50.58
N PRO A 161 22.22 -4.80 -51.67
CA PRO A 161 22.66 -3.99 -52.82
C PRO A 161 21.59 -3.26 -53.67
N ASP A 162 22.08 -2.27 -54.42
CA ASP A 162 21.62 -1.78 -55.74
C ASP A 162 20.16 -1.31 -55.91
N SER A 163 19.89 -0.09 -56.39
CA SER A 163 20.25 0.30 -57.76
C SER A 163 20.34 1.83 -57.93
N GLN A 164 21.47 2.26 -58.49
CA GLN A 164 21.81 3.57 -59.08
C GLN A 164 21.08 3.82 -60.44
N PRO A 165 21.33 4.90 -61.24
CA PRO A 165 21.89 6.24 -60.96
C PRO A 165 21.22 7.42 -61.76
N GLN A 166 21.83 8.62 -61.62
CA GLN A 166 21.89 9.80 -62.53
C GLN A 166 20.86 10.92 -62.26
N HIS A 167 21.25 12.18 -62.07
CA HIS A 167 22.02 13.00 -63.02
C HIS A 167 22.98 14.01 -62.34
N LEU A 168 24.07 14.24 -63.05
CA LEU A 168 25.18 15.17 -62.82
C LEU A 168 24.74 16.60 -63.17
N ASP A 169 25.09 17.64 -62.41
CA ASP A 169 25.84 18.74 -63.05
C ASP A 169 26.57 19.64 -62.05
N LYS A 170 27.76 20.04 -62.49
CA LYS A 170 28.70 20.93 -61.81
C LYS A 170 28.31 22.38 -62.11
N ASN A 171 28.54 23.29 -61.18
CA ASN A 171 29.41 24.44 -61.46
C ASN A 171 29.75 25.25 -60.21
N GLN A 172 31.00 25.68 -60.26
CA GLN A 172 31.79 26.45 -59.33
C GLN A 172 31.73 27.95 -59.73
N SER A 173 32.39 28.80 -58.93
CA SER A 173 32.67 30.23 -59.11
C SER A 173 31.68 31.17 -58.41
N ASP A 174 32.07 31.80 -57.30
CA ASP A 174 33.01 32.95 -57.14
C ASP A 174 32.20 34.25 -57.05
N GLU A 175 32.25 34.94 -55.90
CA GLU A 175 32.70 36.33 -55.76
C GLU A 175 32.22 37.00 -54.46
N LYS A 176 33.21 37.43 -53.67
CA LYS A 176 33.31 38.68 -52.91
C LYS A 176 32.05 39.55 -52.78
N ASN A 177 31.64 39.84 -51.54
CA ASN A 177 32.11 41.02 -50.78
C ASN A 177 31.62 40.93 -49.33
#